data_AF-A0A9P8Y4C2-F1
#
_entry.id   AF-A0A9P8Y4C2-F1
#
_cell.length_a   1.000
_cell.length_b   1.000
_cell.length_c   1.000
_cell.angle_alpha   90.00
_cell.angle_beta   90.00
_cell.angle_gamma   90.00
#
_symmetry.space_group_name_H-M   'P 1'
#
loop_
_entity.id
_entity.type
_entity.pdbx_description
1 polymer ?
#
loop_
_entity_poly.entity_id
_entity_poly.type
_entity_poly.pdbx_seq_one_letter_code
_entity_poly.pdbx_strand_id
1 'polypeptide(L)'
;MSQVTILVKNNSGASHSYFLFVKAPEVFSNVYIAAPPTPSGNGTAKFIAKKDYFAVCGTNPGQQLRKNVQVTTGDWGIAKLNQGGKLGSSFTMTGADGGAAFDGALLKQACSQPGSFSIESTNFLFGNGSNQFVGLGAQDPMDATNIVPVATFLAQPNTTSYIRPRNQYYISWGTYVAGEIIDVTTIAEPCEIDFTGKAATLAKVEHRLDGTWAITFN
;
A
#
# COMPACT_ATOMS: atom_id res chain seq x y z
N MET A 1 0.28 19.18 -0.19
CA MET A 1 0.01 17.74 -0.01
C MET A 1 0.31 17.37 1.43
N SER A 2 -0.53 16.56 2.08
CA SER A 2 -0.27 16.10 3.45
C SER A 2 0.59 14.85 3.39
N GLN A 3 1.62 14.78 4.24
CA GLN A 3 2.51 13.63 4.34
C GLN A 3 2.79 13.32 5.81
N VAL A 4 3.22 12.09 6.09
CA VAL A 4 3.83 11.73 7.37
C VAL A 4 5.27 11.29 7.15
N THR A 5 6.10 11.56 8.14
CA THR A 5 7.49 11.09 8.18
C THR A 5 7.61 10.07 9.30
N ILE A 6 8.26 8.95 9.00
CA ILE A 6 8.61 7.93 9.99
C ILE A 6 10.13 7.83 9.99
N LEU A 7 10.74 8.00 11.16
CA LEU A 7 12.18 7.87 11.36
C LEU A 7 12.44 6.65 12.23
N VAL A 8 13.19 5.67 11.72
CA VAL A 8 13.54 4.44 12.45
C VAL A 8 15.00 4.52 12.87
N LYS A 9 15.25 4.80 14.14
CA LYS A 9 16.59 4.72 14.74
C LYS A 9 16.91 3.26 15.01
N ASN A 10 18.02 2.77 14.45
CA ASN A 10 18.45 1.40 14.66
C ASN A 10 19.37 1.31 15.90
N ASN A 11 18.89 0.68 16.97
CA ASN A 11 19.66 0.34 18.18
C ASN A 11 19.63 -1.18 18.46
N SER A 12 19.40 -2.00 17.43
CA SER A 12 19.22 -3.46 17.55
C SER A 12 20.50 -4.26 17.75
N GLY A 13 21.66 -3.63 17.64
CA GLY A 13 22.96 -4.30 17.70
C GLY A 13 23.48 -4.80 16.34
N ALA A 14 22.67 -4.77 15.28
CA ALA A 14 23.07 -5.16 13.93
C ALA A 14 22.58 -4.18 12.86
N SER A 15 23.19 -4.22 11.67
CA SER A 15 22.68 -3.46 10.52
C SER A 15 21.43 -4.13 9.96
N HIS A 16 20.38 -3.35 9.68
CA HIS A 16 19.13 -3.87 9.12
C HIS A 16 18.65 -3.02 7.94
N SER A 17 18.15 -3.68 6.90
CA SER A 17 17.26 -3.06 5.91
C SER A 17 15.86 -3.02 6.50
N TYR A 18 15.18 -1.88 6.37
CA TYR A 18 13.82 -1.69 6.90
C TYR A 18 12.85 -1.51 5.75
N PHE A 19 11.59 -1.89 5.97
CA PHE A 19 10.54 -1.65 4.98
C PHE A 19 9.25 -1.21 5.66
N LEU A 20 8.51 -0.36 4.96
CA LEU A 20 7.21 0.16 5.34
C LEU A 20 6.15 -0.52 4.49
N PHE A 21 5.04 -0.93 5.11
CA PHE A 21 3.86 -1.46 4.42
C PHE A 21 2.59 -0.97 5.11
N VAL A 22 1.45 -1.19 4.44
CA VAL A 22 0.13 -1.03 5.06
C VAL A 22 -0.47 -2.41 5.27
N LYS A 23 -1.11 -2.64 6.42
CA LYS A 23 -1.85 -3.87 6.66
C LYS A 23 -3.25 -3.71 6.08
N ALA A 24 -3.59 -4.53 5.12
CA ALA A 24 -4.93 -4.58 4.56
C ALA A 24 -5.58 -5.91 4.96
N PRO A 25 -6.68 -5.90 5.74
CA PRO A 25 -7.39 -7.13 6.06
C PRO A 25 -7.95 -7.74 4.77
N GLU A 26 -7.87 -9.07 4.67
CA GLU A 26 -8.47 -9.88 3.59
C GLU A 26 -7.80 -9.80 2.20
N VAL A 27 -6.73 -9.01 2.06
CA VAL A 27 -5.99 -8.85 0.78
C VAL A 27 -4.49 -8.94 1.02
N PHE A 28 -3.70 -9.04 -0.06
CA PHE A 28 -2.25 -9.04 0.08
C PHE A 28 -1.76 -7.66 0.53
N SER A 29 -0.85 -7.66 1.50
CA SER A 29 -0.09 -6.46 1.88
C SER A 29 1.15 -6.39 1.00
N ASN A 30 1.48 -5.20 0.50
CA ASN A 30 2.64 -4.99 -0.34
C ASN A 30 3.59 -4.02 0.36
N VAL A 31 4.90 -4.19 0.13
CA VAL A 31 5.89 -3.21 0.57
C VAL A 31 5.65 -1.89 -0.16
N TYR A 32 5.50 -0.83 0.62
CA TYR A 32 5.36 0.52 0.09
C TYR A 32 6.74 1.14 -0.17
N ILE A 33 7.61 1.17 0.84
CA ILE A 33 8.93 1.80 0.76
C ILE A 33 9.93 0.87 1.43
N ALA A 34 11.05 0.62 0.76
CA ALA A 34 12.19 -0.09 1.34
C ALA A 34 13.35 0.89 1.58
N ALA A 35 14.04 0.73 2.70
CA ALA A 35 15.23 1.49 3.06
C ALA A 35 16.46 0.57 2.99
N PRO A 36 17.62 1.11 2.54
CA PRO A 36 18.87 0.36 2.51
C PRO A 36 19.35 -0.03 3.93
N PRO A 37 20.36 -0.91 4.04
CA PRO A 37 20.95 -1.28 5.32
C PRO A 37 21.30 -0.06 6.17
N THR A 38 20.71 0.02 7.34
CA THR A 38 20.88 1.11 8.31
C THR A 38 21.73 0.59 9.47
N PRO A 39 22.93 1.15 9.71
CA PRO A 39 23.82 0.70 10.79
C PRO A 39 23.21 0.87 12.19
N SER A 40 23.53 -0.03 13.13
CA SER A 40 23.13 0.12 14.54
C SER A 40 23.88 1.26 15.24
N GLY A 41 23.24 1.89 16.23
CA GLY A 41 23.75 2.96 17.08
C GLY A 41 23.51 4.36 16.50
N ASN A 42 24.04 4.61 15.30
CA ASN A 42 24.00 5.94 14.66
C ASN A 42 23.09 6.02 13.43
N GLY A 43 22.67 4.88 12.86
CA GLY A 43 21.85 4.84 11.65
C GLY A 43 20.39 5.19 11.92
N THR A 44 19.78 5.94 11.00
CA THR A 44 18.35 6.21 10.98
C THR A 44 17.80 6.02 9.58
N ALA A 45 16.84 5.11 9.42
CA ALA A 45 16.07 4.99 8.18
C ALA A 45 14.95 6.04 8.17
N LYS A 46 14.68 6.64 7.01
CA LYS A 46 13.64 7.65 6.84
C LYS A 46 12.64 7.18 5.81
N PHE A 47 11.36 7.22 6.18
CA PHE A 47 10.23 6.92 5.31
C PHE A 47 9.33 8.14 5.22
N ILE A 48 8.90 8.50 4.01
CA ILE A 48 7.96 9.58 3.75
C ILE A 48 6.75 8.97 3.08
N ALA A 49 5.62 8.94 3.77
CA ALA A 49 4.37 8.44 3.23
C ALA A 49 3.45 9.62 2.90
N LYS A 50 3.06 9.74 1.63
CA LYS A 50 2.09 10.75 1.19
C LYS A 50 0.67 10.26 1.49
N LYS A 51 -0.22 11.16 1.89
CA LYS A 51 -1.60 10.82 2.29
C LYS A 51 -2.59 10.79 1.12
N ASP A 52 -2.12 10.97 -0.10
CA ASP A 52 -2.95 10.82 -1.29
C ASP A 52 -3.11 9.32 -1.60
N TYR A 53 -4.36 8.88 -1.74
CA TYR A 53 -4.70 7.50 -2.05
C TYR A 53 -4.96 7.34 -3.53
N PHE A 54 -4.53 6.20 -4.08
CA PHE A 54 -4.73 5.87 -5.48
C PHE A 54 -5.48 4.54 -5.58
N ALA A 55 -6.47 4.48 -6.47
CA ALA A 55 -6.90 3.20 -7.00
C ALA A 55 -5.83 2.73 -7.97
N VAL A 56 -5.47 1.45 -7.90
CA VAL A 56 -4.53 0.83 -8.84
C VAL A 56 -5.15 -0.41 -9.45
N CYS A 57 -4.81 -0.68 -10.70
CA CYS A 57 -5.01 -1.98 -11.33
C CYS A 57 -3.79 -2.39 -12.15
N GLY A 58 -3.70 -3.66 -12.47
CA GLY A 58 -2.62 -4.20 -13.29
C GLY A 58 -2.80 -5.68 -13.57
N THR A 59 -1.84 -6.25 -14.28
CA THR A 59 -1.77 -7.67 -14.59
C THR A 59 -0.41 -8.21 -14.22
N ASN A 60 -0.35 -9.50 -13.88
CA ASN A 60 0.91 -10.19 -13.62
C ASN A 60 0.95 -11.53 -14.39
N PRO A 61 1.09 -11.49 -15.73
CA PRO A 61 0.98 -12.67 -16.56
C PRO A 61 1.96 -13.77 -16.15
N GLY A 62 1.48 -15.01 -16.06
CA GLY A 62 2.32 -16.18 -15.75
C GLY A 62 2.75 -16.33 -14.28
N GLN A 63 2.44 -15.36 -13.41
CA GLN A 63 2.78 -15.43 -11.99
C GLN A 63 1.61 -14.98 -11.11
N GLN A 64 1.04 -15.93 -10.35
CA GLN A 64 -0.03 -15.63 -9.40
C GLN A 64 0.43 -14.68 -8.30
N LEU A 65 -0.47 -13.82 -7.83
CA LEU A 65 -0.24 -12.97 -6.66
C LEU A 65 -0.08 -13.87 -5.42
N ARG A 66 1.11 -13.82 -4.81
CA ARG A 66 1.47 -14.54 -3.57
C ARG A 66 2.70 -13.90 -2.95
N LYS A 67 3.09 -14.38 -1.76
CA LYS A 67 4.33 -13.98 -1.07
C LYS A 67 5.55 -13.97 -2.03
N ASN A 68 6.39 -12.95 -1.90
CA ASN A 68 7.62 -12.70 -2.67
C ASN A 68 7.39 -12.40 -4.16
N VAL A 69 6.16 -12.10 -4.56
CA VAL A 69 5.86 -11.62 -5.91
C VAL A 69 5.79 -10.11 -5.90
N GLN A 70 6.60 -9.47 -6.73
CA GLN A 70 6.50 -8.05 -6.98
C GLN A 70 5.42 -7.79 -8.03
N VAL A 71 4.50 -6.88 -7.72
CA VAL A 71 3.52 -6.37 -8.68
C VAL A 71 3.76 -4.89 -8.92
N THR A 72 3.49 -4.44 -10.14
CA THR A 72 3.64 -3.05 -10.57
C THR A 72 2.31 -2.50 -11.07
N THR A 73 2.04 -1.24 -10.76
CA THR A 73 0.82 -0.56 -11.22
C THR A 73 0.81 -0.48 -12.74
N GLY A 74 -0.24 -1.02 -13.38
CA GLY A 74 -0.47 -0.88 -14.82
C GLY A 74 -1.25 0.38 -15.16
N ASP A 75 -2.25 0.72 -14.33
CA ASP A 75 -3.02 1.95 -14.42
C ASP A 75 -3.48 2.41 -13.03
N TRP A 76 -3.72 3.71 -12.87
CA TRP A 76 -4.06 4.32 -11.60
C TRP A 76 -4.96 5.55 -11.71
N GLY A 77 -5.65 5.87 -10.62
CA GLY A 77 -6.38 7.12 -10.50
C GLY A 77 -6.44 7.63 -9.07
N ILE A 78 -6.48 8.96 -8.89
CA ILE A 78 -6.56 9.59 -7.57
C ILE A 78 -7.90 9.24 -6.92
N ALA A 79 -7.85 8.52 -5.79
CA ALA A 79 -9.01 8.08 -5.05
C ALA A 79 -9.45 9.12 -4.02
N LYS A 80 -10.67 9.61 -4.15
CA LYS A 80 -11.34 10.41 -3.12
C LYS A 80 -12.14 9.47 -2.23
N LEU A 81 -11.98 9.60 -0.93
CA LEU A 81 -12.74 8.80 0.02
C LEU A 81 -14.09 9.45 0.27
N ASN A 82 -15.12 8.64 0.49
CA ASN A 82 -16.38 9.12 1.02
C ASN A 82 -16.16 9.80 2.39
N GLN A 83 -16.58 11.05 2.50
CA GLN A 83 -16.47 11.86 3.72
C GLN A 83 -17.75 12.66 3.92
N GLY A 84 -18.46 12.40 5.02
CA GLY A 84 -19.63 13.14 5.53
C GLY A 84 -20.29 14.10 4.53
N GLY A 85 -21.20 13.58 3.70
CA GLY A 85 -21.94 14.36 2.69
C GLY A 85 -21.34 14.37 1.29
N LYS A 86 -20.12 13.86 1.10
CA LYS A 86 -19.49 13.67 -0.22
C LYS A 86 -19.26 12.19 -0.50
N LEU A 87 -19.74 11.71 -1.65
CA LEU A 87 -19.46 10.36 -2.14
C LEU A 87 -17.97 10.24 -2.53
N GLY A 88 -17.42 9.04 -2.36
CA GLY A 88 -16.06 8.73 -2.79
C GLY A 88 -15.97 8.38 -4.28
N SER A 89 -14.75 8.29 -4.79
CA SER A 89 -14.49 7.82 -6.16
C SER A 89 -15.01 6.39 -6.37
N SER A 90 -15.56 6.14 -7.55
CA SER A 90 -15.89 4.82 -8.07
C SER A 90 -15.20 4.67 -9.43
N PHE A 91 -14.24 3.75 -9.49
CA PHE A 91 -13.49 3.41 -10.69
C PHE A 91 -14.14 2.21 -11.38
N THR A 92 -14.01 2.13 -12.69
CA THR A 92 -14.40 0.96 -13.48
C THR A 92 -13.15 0.38 -14.12
N MET A 93 -12.76 -0.81 -13.72
CA MET A 93 -11.65 -1.56 -14.31
C MET A 93 -12.18 -2.45 -15.43
N THR A 94 -11.62 -2.31 -16.62
CA THR A 94 -11.90 -3.18 -17.77
C THR A 94 -10.81 -4.23 -17.90
N GLY A 95 -11.24 -5.48 -18.17
CA GLY A 95 -10.34 -6.64 -18.29
C GLY A 95 -10.17 -7.15 -19.72
N ALA A 96 -10.48 -6.33 -20.74
CA ALA A 96 -10.42 -6.73 -22.14
C ALA A 96 -8.99 -7.14 -22.55
N ASP A 97 -8.88 -8.16 -23.40
CA ASP A 97 -7.63 -8.68 -23.99
C ASP A 97 -6.54 -9.10 -22.99
N GLY A 98 -6.94 -9.49 -21.77
CA GLY A 98 -6.00 -9.97 -20.75
C GLY A 98 -5.19 -8.85 -20.09
N GLY A 99 -5.57 -7.58 -20.30
CA GLY A 99 -5.09 -6.42 -19.56
C GLY A 99 -5.98 -6.06 -18.36
N ALA A 100 -5.58 -5.05 -17.61
CA ALA A 100 -6.38 -4.37 -16.59
C ALA A 100 -6.09 -2.87 -16.66
N ALA A 101 -7.11 -2.08 -17.01
CA ALA A 101 -7.02 -0.63 -17.09
C ALA A 101 -8.31 0.01 -16.59
N PHE A 102 -8.24 1.23 -16.08
CA PHE A 102 -9.42 1.99 -15.70
C PHE A 102 -10.03 2.69 -16.90
N ASP A 103 -11.35 2.61 -17.02
CA ASP A 103 -12.10 3.44 -17.93
C ASP A 103 -12.35 4.81 -17.31
N GLY A 104 -11.55 5.79 -17.72
CA GLY A 104 -11.64 7.17 -17.25
C GLY A 104 -12.97 7.86 -17.57
N ALA A 105 -13.70 7.43 -18.62
CA ALA A 105 -15.01 7.97 -18.95
C ALA A 105 -16.10 7.51 -17.96
N LEU A 106 -15.87 6.40 -17.26
CA LEU A 106 -16.77 5.84 -16.26
C LEU A 106 -16.41 6.24 -14.82
N LEU A 107 -15.35 7.04 -14.63
CA LEU A 107 -14.98 7.56 -13.33
C LEU A 107 -16.09 8.49 -12.79
N LYS A 108 -16.60 8.15 -11.61
CA LYS A 108 -17.68 8.90 -10.95
C LYS A 108 -17.42 9.06 -9.46
N GLN A 109 -18.06 10.05 -8.83
CA GLN A 109 -18.12 10.18 -7.37
C GLN A 109 -19.41 9.50 -6.88
N ALA A 110 -19.38 8.18 -6.73
CA ALA A 110 -20.56 7.37 -6.42
C ALA A 110 -20.38 6.40 -5.24
N CYS A 111 -19.17 6.26 -4.68
CA CYS A 111 -18.94 5.35 -3.57
C CYS A 111 -19.61 5.90 -2.30
N SER A 112 -20.65 5.22 -1.81
CA SER A 112 -21.38 5.58 -0.60
C SER A 112 -20.77 5.02 0.69
N GLN A 113 -19.80 4.10 0.58
CA GLN A 113 -19.18 3.46 1.75
C GLN A 113 -18.25 4.43 2.50
N PRO A 114 -18.53 4.76 3.77
CA PRO A 114 -17.74 5.75 4.52
C PRO A 114 -16.25 5.45 4.56
N GLY A 115 -15.43 6.48 4.33
CA GLY A 115 -13.97 6.36 4.33
C GLY A 115 -13.40 5.50 3.20
N SER A 116 -14.20 5.17 2.18
CA SER A 116 -13.81 4.24 1.13
C SER A 116 -13.94 4.86 -0.26
N PHE A 117 -13.25 4.26 -1.22
CA PHE A 117 -13.54 4.36 -2.65
C PHE A 117 -13.90 2.96 -3.17
N SER A 118 -14.45 2.87 -4.38
CA SER A 118 -14.81 1.60 -5.00
C SER A 118 -14.09 1.37 -6.32
N ILE A 119 -13.82 0.10 -6.62
CA ILE A 119 -13.39 -0.37 -7.94
C ILE A 119 -14.40 -1.42 -8.40
N GLU A 120 -15.07 -1.15 -9.51
CA GLU A 120 -15.94 -2.09 -10.21
C GLU A 120 -15.13 -2.79 -11.31
N SER A 121 -14.95 -4.08 -11.20
CA SER A 121 -14.33 -4.90 -12.22
C SER A 121 -15.40 -5.40 -13.19
N THR A 122 -15.27 -5.09 -14.48
CA THR A 122 -16.24 -5.50 -15.51
C THR A 122 -16.13 -6.99 -15.84
N ASN A 123 -16.91 -7.44 -16.84
CA ASN A 123 -16.86 -8.82 -17.28
C ASN A 123 -15.52 -9.14 -17.98
N PHE A 124 -14.81 -10.15 -17.48
CA PHE A 124 -13.64 -10.74 -18.13
C PHE A 124 -13.51 -12.21 -17.72
N LEU A 125 -12.70 -12.97 -18.46
CA LEU A 125 -12.43 -14.37 -18.15
C LEU A 125 -11.49 -14.48 -16.94
N PHE A 126 -12.04 -14.84 -15.78
CA PHE A 126 -11.24 -15.12 -14.59
C PHE A 126 -10.32 -16.33 -14.82
N GLY A 127 -9.10 -16.29 -14.32
CA GLY A 127 -8.15 -17.39 -14.44
C GLY A 127 -7.53 -17.58 -15.84
N ASN A 128 -7.62 -16.58 -16.72
CA ASN A 128 -7.00 -16.59 -18.06
C ASN A 128 -5.46 -16.53 -18.07
N GLY A 129 -4.81 -16.60 -16.90
CA GLY A 129 -3.35 -16.50 -16.76
C GLY A 129 -2.79 -15.08 -16.70
N SER A 130 -3.60 -14.05 -16.96
CA SER A 130 -3.18 -12.64 -16.83
C SER A 130 -3.02 -12.19 -15.38
N ASN A 131 -3.63 -12.90 -14.42
CA ASN A 131 -3.62 -12.58 -12.99
C ASN A 131 -3.92 -11.09 -12.74
N GLN A 132 -5.05 -10.63 -13.26
CA GLN A 132 -5.49 -9.24 -13.09
C GLN A 132 -5.73 -8.95 -11.61
N PHE A 133 -5.30 -7.77 -11.18
CA PHE A 133 -5.43 -7.33 -9.80
C PHE A 133 -5.90 -5.87 -9.73
N VAL A 134 -6.52 -5.56 -8.60
CA VAL A 134 -6.91 -4.20 -8.21
C VAL A 134 -6.46 -3.95 -6.78
N GLY A 135 -6.44 -2.70 -6.35
CA GLY A 135 -6.08 -2.40 -4.98
C GLY A 135 -5.86 -0.94 -4.66
N LEU A 136 -5.14 -0.74 -3.57
CA LEU A 136 -4.68 0.54 -3.06
C LEU A 136 -3.24 0.79 -3.53
N GLY A 137 -3.01 1.97 -4.07
CA GLY A 137 -1.68 2.50 -4.34
C GLY A 137 -1.36 3.73 -3.47
N ALA A 138 -0.07 3.98 -3.33
CA ALA A 138 0.48 5.18 -2.73
C ALA A 138 1.58 5.74 -3.62
N GLN A 139 1.70 7.07 -3.68
CA GLN A 139 2.71 7.72 -4.51
C GLN A 139 4.11 7.45 -3.95
N ASP A 140 5.06 7.14 -4.83
CA ASP A 140 6.47 7.02 -4.47
C ASP A 140 6.98 8.40 -3.97
N PRO A 141 7.61 8.47 -2.78
CA PRO A 141 8.16 9.73 -2.28
C PRO A 141 9.31 10.28 -3.13
N MET A 142 10.02 9.42 -3.88
CA MET A 142 11.16 9.78 -4.71
C MET A 142 10.79 10.02 -6.17
N ASP A 143 9.64 9.50 -6.63
CA ASP A 143 9.13 9.69 -7.99
C ASP A 143 7.63 9.99 -7.96
N ALA A 144 7.25 11.24 -8.20
CA ALA A 144 5.85 11.64 -8.18
C ALA A 144 4.99 11.02 -9.31
N THR A 145 5.62 10.45 -10.34
CA THR A 145 4.92 9.79 -11.45
C THR A 145 4.69 8.30 -11.19
N ASN A 146 5.39 7.73 -10.21
CA ASN A 146 5.29 6.34 -9.83
C ASN A 146 4.27 6.13 -8.70
N ILE A 147 3.30 5.24 -8.93
CA ILE A 147 2.33 4.81 -7.92
C ILE A 147 2.66 3.37 -7.54
N VAL A 148 3.04 3.16 -6.29
CA VAL A 148 3.39 1.85 -5.75
C VAL A 148 2.13 1.15 -5.23
N PRO A 149 1.84 -0.09 -5.66
CA PRO A 149 0.80 -0.89 -5.02
C PRO A 149 1.18 -1.19 -3.56
N VAL A 150 0.30 -0.87 -2.62
CA VAL A 150 0.53 -1.07 -1.18
C VAL A 150 -0.40 -2.11 -0.56
N ALA A 151 -1.54 -2.38 -1.21
CA ALA A 151 -2.39 -3.52 -0.91
C ALA A 151 -3.13 -3.95 -2.17
N THR A 152 -2.97 -5.20 -2.58
CA THR A 152 -3.58 -5.74 -3.81
C THR A 152 -4.31 -7.05 -3.59
N PHE A 153 -5.26 -7.35 -4.47
CA PHE A 153 -5.96 -8.62 -4.51
C PHE A 153 -6.37 -8.94 -5.94
N LEU A 154 -6.59 -10.22 -6.21
CA LEU A 154 -7.06 -10.66 -7.52
C LEU A 154 -8.42 -10.03 -7.83
N ALA A 155 -8.51 -9.41 -9.00
CA ALA A 155 -9.77 -8.86 -9.50
C ALA A 155 -10.73 -10.02 -9.77
N GLN A 156 -11.97 -9.89 -9.30
CA GLN A 156 -13.06 -10.82 -9.62
C GLN A 156 -13.96 -10.15 -10.68
N PRO A 157 -14.36 -10.87 -11.75
CA PRO A 157 -15.21 -10.28 -12.78
C PRO A 157 -16.58 -9.93 -12.19
N ASN A 158 -17.19 -8.86 -12.71
CA ASN A 158 -18.51 -8.38 -12.30
C ASN A 158 -18.64 -8.14 -10.78
N THR A 159 -17.56 -7.68 -10.15
CA THR A 159 -17.49 -7.47 -8.69
C THR A 159 -17.15 -6.02 -8.38
N THR A 160 -17.83 -5.44 -7.40
CA THR A 160 -17.45 -4.15 -6.81
C THR A 160 -16.68 -4.39 -5.52
N SER A 161 -15.46 -3.86 -5.46
CA SER A 161 -14.62 -3.90 -4.26
C SER A 161 -14.61 -2.53 -3.60
N TYR A 162 -14.77 -2.51 -2.27
CA TYR A 162 -14.68 -1.28 -1.49
C TYR A 162 -13.36 -1.25 -0.74
N ILE A 163 -12.55 -0.24 -1.00
CA ILE A 163 -11.23 -0.10 -0.42
C ILE A 163 -11.28 1.05 0.57
N ARG A 164 -10.92 0.75 1.83
CA ARG A 164 -10.90 1.70 2.94
C ARG A 164 -9.47 1.92 3.43
N PRO A 165 -8.75 2.91 2.88
CA PRO A 165 -7.42 3.24 3.35
C PRO A 165 -7.44 3.72 4.80
N ARG A 166 -6.37 3.43 5.53
CA ARG A 166 -6.14 3.91 6.89
C ARG A 166 -4.81 4.66 6.93
N ASN A 167 -4.73 5.68 7.77
CA ASN A 167 -3.47 6.39 8.01
C ASN A 167 -2.64 5.63 9.07
N GLN A 168 -2.44 4.35 8.81
CA GLN A 168 -1.83 3.37 9.70
C GLN A 168 -0.80 2.59 8.89
N TYR A 169 0.44 2.58 9.36
CA TYR A 169 1.56 1.97 8.68
C TYR A 169 2.28 1.00 9.60
N TYR A 170 3.05 0.11 9.00
CA TYR A 170 3.79 -0.92 9.71
C TYR A 170 5.24 -0.90 9.23
N ILE A 171 6.18 -0.89 10.17
CA ILE A 171 7.61 -1.03 9.90
C ILE A 171 8.06 -2.41 10.33
N SER A 172 8.81 -3.10 9.49
CA SER A 172 9.57 -4.27 9.89
C SER A 172 10.95 -4.24 9.19
N TRP A 173 11.74 -5.29 9.35
CA TRP A 173 13.09 -5.39 8.80
C TRP A 173 13.28 -6.67 7.99
N GLY A 174 14.13 -6.57 6.96
CA GLY A 174 14.33 -7.60 5.94
C GLY A 174 14.64 -6.98 4.58
N THR A 175 15.03 -7.82 3.62
CA THR A 175 15.35 -7.40 2.26
C THR A 175 14.13 -7.60 1.38
N TYR A 176 13.47 -6.50 1.04
CA TYR A 176 12.27 -6.47 0.20
C TYR A 176 12.33 -5.28 -0.77
N VAL A 177 11.53 -5.32 -1.82
CA VAL A 177 11.39 -4.22 -2.79
C VAL A 177 9.96 -3.65 -2.81
N ALA A 178 9.81 -2.39 -3.21
CA ALA A 178 8.49 -1.76 -3.33
C ALA A 178 7.58 -2.54 -4.31
N GLY A 179 6.31 -2.73 -3.94
CA GLY A 179 5.32 -3.53 -4.67
C GLY A 179 5.37 -5.04 -4.37
N GLU A 180 6.38 -5.52 -3.63
CA GLU A 180 6.48 -6.93 -3.25
C GLU A 180 5.40 -7.34 -2.25
N ILE A 181 4.67 -8.42 -2.56
CA ILE A 181 3.68 -9.02 -1.67
C ILE A 181 4.39 -9.72 -0.52
N ILE A 182 4.02 -9.34 0.70
CA ILE A 182 4.54 -9.93 1.93
C ILE A 182 3.48 -10.77 2.63
N ASP A 183 3.93 -11.84 3.26
CA ASP A 183 3.15 -12.57 4.25
C ASP A 183 3.52 -12.04 5.63
N VAL A 184 2.63 -11.24 6.20
CA VAL A 184 2.81 -10.57 7.50
C VAL A 184 3.00 -11.55 8.66
N THR A 185 2.65 -12.83 8.50
CA THR A 185 2.86 -13.88 9.52
C THR A 185 4.28 -14.45 9.52
N THR A 186 5.08 -14.11 8.50
CA THR A 186 6.42 -14.68 8.29
C THR A 186 7.54 -13.66 8.39
N ILE A 187 7.21 -12.38 8.53
CA ILE A 187 8.18 -11.29 8.75
C ILE A 187 8.47 -11.15 10.24
N ALA A 188 9.55 -10.43 10.58
CA ALA A 188 9.79 -10.04 11.95
C ALA A 188 8.63 -9.17 12.50
N GLU A 189 8.35 -9.30 13.79
CA GLU A 189 7.23 -8.63 14.46
C GLU A 189 7.20 -7.13 14.10
N PRO A 190 6.16 -6.64 13.42
CA PRO A 190 6.15 -5.28 12.90
C PRO A 190 5.81 -4.25 13.99
N CYS A 191 6.39 -3.07 13.86
CA CYS A 191 6.03 -1.88 14.61
C CYS A 191 4.81 -1.21 13.98
N GLU A 192 3.69 -1.16 14.68
CA GLU A 192 2.46 -0.47 14.24
C GLU A 192 2.52 1.03 14.52
N ILE A 193 2.31 1.84 13.48
CA ILE A 193 2.38 3.30 13.53
C ILE A 193 1.05 3.87 13.04
N ASP A 194 0.14 4.16 13.98
CA ASP A 194 -1.18 4.70 13.68
C ASP A 194 -1.23 6.23 13.87
N PHE A 195 -1.43 6.97 12.77
CA PHE A 195 -1.64 8.42 12.78
C PHE A 195 -3.14 8.80 12.78
N THR A 196 -4.05 7.83 12.89
CA THR A 196 -5.50 8.08 12.90
C THR A 196 -5.90 8.98 14.07
N GLY A 197 -6.60 10.07 13.77
CA GLY A 197 -7.03 11.06 14.76
C GLY A 197 -5.90 11.90 15.38
N LYS A 198 -4.65 11.74 14.92
CA LYS A 198 -3.50 12.51 15.42
C LYS A 198 -3.20 13.70 14.50
N ALA A 199 -2.88 14.84 15.12
CA ALA A 199 -2.32 16.00 14.40
C ALA A 199 -0.84 15.82 14.03
N ALA A 200 -0.15 14.89 14.73
CA ALA A 200 1.24 14.56 14.50
C ALA A 200 1.51 14.17 13.04
N THR A 201 2.66 14.59 12.53
CA THR A 201 3.12 14.24 11.17
C THR A 201 4.46 13.53 11.19
N LEU A 202 5.08 13.39 12.37
CA LEU A 202 6.33 12.69 12.57
C LEU A 202 6.14 11.57 13.59
N ALA A 203 6.52 10.34 13.22
CA ALA A 203 6.75 9.26 14.17
C ALA A 203 8.25 8.98 14.25
N LYS A 204 8.79 8.96 15.47
CA LYS A 204 10.13 8.47 15.77
C LYS A 204 9.99 7.07 16.34
N VAL A 205 10.63 6.11 15.71
CA VAL A 205 10.64 4.69 16.06
C VAL A 205 12.05 4.31 16.47
N GLU A 206 12.20 3.58 17.56
CA GLU A 206 13.44 2.98 18.01
C GLU A 206 13.33 1.46 17.91
N HIS A 207 14.23 0.83 17.14
CA HIS A 207 14.43 -0.62 17.14
C HIS A 207 15.46 -0.96 18.21
N ARG A 208 15.06 -1.61 19.30
CA ARG A 208 15.90 -1.87 20.47
C ARG A 208 16.69 -3.17 20.35
N LEU A 209 17.72 -3.30 21.19
CA LEU A 209 18.61 -4.47 21.25
C LEU A 209 17.86 -5.77 21.56
N ASP A 210 16.76 -5.69 22.30
CA ASP A 210 15.89 -6.83 22.65
C ASP A 210 14.89 -7.19 21.53
N GLY A 211 14.97 -6.52 20.37
CA GLY A 211 14.07 -6.72 19.23
C GLY A 211 12.72 -6.01 19.38
N THR A 212 12.49 -5.27 20.47
CA THR A 212 11.24 -4.52 20.66
C THR A 212 11.29 -3.14 20.00
N TRP A 213 10.11 -2.53 19.88
CA TRP A 213 9.93 -1.21 19.27
C TRP A 213 9.47 -0.18 20.31
N ALA A 214 9.96 1.05 20.19
CA ALA A 214 9.39 2.19 20.90
C ALA A 214 9.01 3.31 19.93
N ILE A 215 7.88 3.98 20.17
CA ILE A 215 7.32 4.96 19.25
C ILE A 215 7.03 6.26 19.99
N THR A 216 7.32 7.39 19.36
CA THR A 216 6.93 8.72 19.82
C THR A 216 6.41 9.55 18.65
N PHE A 217 5.22 10.14 18.81
CA PHE A 217 4.60 11.01 17.82
C PHE A 217 4.90 12.48 18.11
N ASN A 218 5.22 13.26 17.08
CA ASN A 218 5.44 14.71 17.12
C ASN A 218 4.67 15.42 16.00
#